data_AF-A0A8H3QTP6-F1
#
_entry.id   AF-A0A8H3QTP6-F1
#
_cell.length_a   1.000
_cell.length_b   1.000
_cell.length_c   1.000
_cell.angle_alpha   90.00
_cell.angle_beta   90.00
_cell.angle_gamma   90.00
#
_symmetry.space_group_name_H-M   'P 1'
#
loop_
_entity.id
_entity.type
_entity.pdbx_description
1 polymer ?
#
loop_
_entity_poly.entity_id
_entity_poly.type
_entity_poly.pdbx_seq_one_letter_code
_entity_poly.pdbx_strand_id
1 'polypeptide(L)'
;MFHKLHMISDSSSYDKYSNNNNKRQQKKNQNERRRKKINARGLISIKQIYKDAAYKKFLTIIVTLVIVALEITEHRKLSFFTQSFGLSIEDYQSVKSNLFGIKIFFYIVIVITIIVNGIQFFKFNTLWREGPFVRDIVFGIGFSLLWIVAGLTNIYAYYFAPEITCPGYFTSDFQPFALRSEIPWELQLKCKSYLSITALAWLNIVIFLLSTILYWKLWVDKRNNLNQSNI
;
A
#
# COMPACT_ATOMS: atom_id res chain seq x y z
N MET A 1 85.34 -28.44 -34.71
CA MET A 1 84.35 -27.53 -35.30
C MET A 1 83.13 -27.49 -34.37
N PHE A 2 83.19 -26.71 -33.29
CA PHE A 2 82.09 -26.57 -32.33
C PHE A 2 81.66 -25.10 -32.34
N HIS A 3 80.42 -24.86 -32.77
CA HIS A 3 79.82 -23.53 -32.83
C HIS A 3 79.44 -23.07 -31.42
N LYS A 4 80.00 -21.92 -31.02
CA LYS A 4 79.73 -21.25 -29.74
C LYS A 4 78.37 -20.55 -29.84
N LEU A 5 77.33 -21.13 -29.26
CA LEU A 5 76.01 -20.51 -29.11
C LEU A 5 76.07 -19.48 -27.97
N HIS A 6 76.02 -18.20 -28.34
CA HIS A 6 75.80 -17.11 -27.41
C HIS A 6 74.34 -17.12 -26.97
N MET A 7 74.05 -17.56 -25.74
CA MET A 7 72.76 -17.29 -25.11
C MET A 7 72.77 -15.84 -24.60
N ILE A 8 72.07 -14.96 -25.31
CA ILE A 8 71.70 -13.64 -24.82
C ILE A 8 70.38 -13.82 -24.07
N SER A 9 70.47 -13.79 -22.74
CA SER A 9 69.30 -13.74 -21.87
C SER A 9 68.77 -12.30 -21.86
N ASP A 10 67.79 -12.01 -22.72
CA ASP A 10 67.07 -10.72 -22.74
C ASP A 10 66.22 -10.56 -21.47
N SER A 11 66.82 -9.96 -20.43
CA SER A 11 66.14 -9.56 -19.19
C SER A 11 64.94 -8.63 -19.44
N SER A 12 65.00 -7.84 -20.52
CA SER A 12 63.94 -6.93 -20.98
C SER A 12 62.60 -7.64 -21.28
N SER A 13 62.65 -8.89 -21.77
CA SER A 13 61.44 -9.64 -22.13
C SER A 13 60.70 -10.18 -20.89
N TYR A 14 61.46 -10.61 -19.87
CA TYR A 14 60.91 -11.09 -18.60
C TYR A 14 60.20 -9.99 -17.81
N ASP A 15 60.78 -8.80 -17.75
CA ASP A 15 60.18 -7.65 -17.06
C ASP A 15 58.87 -7.20 -17.74
N LYS A 16 58.82 -7.24 -19.08
CA LYS A 16 57.63 -6.90 -19.84
C LYS A 16 56.49 -7.92 -19.63
N TYR A 17 56.82 -9.20 -19.51
CA TYR A 17 55.85 -10.27 -19.25
C TYR A 17 55.31 -10.21 -17.82
N SER A 18 56.20 -10.02 -16.84
CA SER A 18 55.84 -9.88 -15.42
C SER A 18 54.93 -8.67 -15.17
N ASN A 19 55.22 -7.52 -15.79
CA ASN A 19 54.44 -6.29 -15.65
C ASN A 19 53.02 -6.44 -16.25
N ASN A 20 52.88 -7.16 -17.36
CA ASN A 20 51.58 -7.43 -17.97
C ASN A 20 50.70 -8.36 -17.12
N ASN A 21 51.29 -9.36 -16.47
CA ASN A 21 50.55 -10.27 -15.57
C ASN A 21 50.07 -9.53 -14.31
N ASN A 22 50.92 -8.69 -13.72
CA ASN A 22 50.53 -7.85 -12.58
C ASN A 22 49.38 -6.88 -12.92
N LYS A 23 49.41 -6.24 -14.10
CA LYS A 23 48.29 -5.39 -14.57
C LYS A 23 46.99 -6.17 -14.76
N ARG A 24 47.06 -7.41 -15.26
CA ARG A 24 45.87 -8.28 -15.42
C ARG A 24 45.29 -8.70 -14.07
N GLN A 25 46.13 -9.06 -13.10
CA GLN A 25 45.70 -9.39 -11.74
C GLN A 25 45.10 -8.18 -11.01
N GLN A 26 45.71 -7.00 -11.13
CA GLN A 26 45.15 -5.77 -10.57
C GLN A 26 43.78 -5.45 -11.16
N LYS A 27 43.60 -5.56 -12.48
CA LYS A 27 42.29 -5.38 -13.13
C LYS A 27 41.24 -6.39 -12.65
N LYS A 28 41.61 -7.68 -12.49
CA LYS A 28 40.72 -8.71 -11.94
C LYS A 28 40.28 -8.38 -10.51
N ASN A 29 41.22 -8.01 -9.64
CA ASN A 29 40.93 -7.66 -8.25
C ASN A 29 40.07 -6.39 -8.15
N GLN A 30 40.29 -5.40 -9.04
CA GLN A 30 39.47 -4.19 -9.09
C GLN A 30 38.04 -4.49 -9.54
N ASN A 31 37.87 -5.39 -10.52
CA ASN A 31 36.56 -5.84 -10.98
C ASN A 31 35.82 -6.65 -9.92
N GLU A 32 36.50 -7.53 -9.16
CA GLU A 32 35.89 -8.23 -8.03
C GLU A 32 35.45 -7.28 -6.91
N ARG A 33 36.28 -6.29 -6.56
CA ARG A 33 35.92 -5.27 -5.56
C ARG A 33 34.70 -4.45 -6.01
N ARG A 34 34.61 -4.11 -7.31
CA ARG A 34 33.45 -3.43 -7.89
C ARG A 34 32.20 -4.31 -7.81
N ARG A 35 32.30 -5.60 -8.18
CA ARG A 35 31.19 -6.56 -8.05
C ARG A 35 30.72 -6.72 -6.60
N LYS A 36 31.65 -6.85 -5.65
CA LYS A 36 31.32 -6.93 -4.21
C LYS A 36 30.63 -5.65 -3.71
N LYS A 37 31.08 -4.46 -4.14
CA LYS A 37 30.42 -3.18 -3.81
C LYS A 37 29.02 -3.05 -4.42
N ILE A 38 28.83 -3.47 -5.68
CA ILE A 38 27.51 -3.44 -6.35
C ILE A 38 26.55 -4.41 -5.63
N ASN A 39 27.01 -5.63 -5.34
CA ASN A 39 26.21 -6.61 -4.60
C ASN A 39 25.85 -6.13 -3.19
N ALA A 40 26.79 -5.51 -2.47
CA ALA A 40 26.51 -4.95 -1.14
C ALA A 40 25.50 -3.80 -1.18
N ARG A 41 25.61 -2.88 -2.16
CA ARG A 41 24.62 -1.80 -2.36
C ARG A 41 23.24 -2.33 -2.74
N GLY A 42 23.20 -3.34 -3.62
CA GLY A 42 21.97 -4.04 -3.97
C GLY A 42 21.29 -4.67 -2.75
N LEU A 43 22.08 -5.35 -1.90
CA LEU A 43 21.58 -5.99 -0.69
C LEU A 43 21.00 -4.99 0.33
N ILE A 44 21.65 -3.83 0.49
CA ILE A 44 21.18 -2.75 1.37
C ILE A 44 19.88 -2.13 0.82
N SER A 45 19.82 -1.88 -0.49
CA SER A 45 18.61 -1.36 -1.16
C SER A 45 17.42 -2.30 -0.99
N ILE A 46 17.62 -3.62 -1.16
CA ILE A 46 16.57 -4.63 -1.00
C ILE A 46 16.07 -4.69 0.45
N LYS A 47 16.96 -4.63 1.44
CA LYS A 47 16.58 -4.60 2.87
C LYS A 47 15.79 -3.34 3.24
N GLN A 48 16.10 -2.20 2.64
CA GLN A 48 15.38 -0.95 2.88
C GLN A 48 13.96 -1.02 2.29
N ILE A 49 13.84 -1.43 1.02
CA ILE A 49 12.54 -1.58 0.36
C ILE A 49 11.65 -2.61 1.11
N TYR A 50 12.27 -3.63 1.71
CA TYR A 50 11.57 -4.59 2.57
C TYR A 50 10.93 -3.93 3.80
N LYS A 51 11.68 -3.09 4.52
CA LYS A 51 11.12 -2.34 5.66
C LYS A 51 9.97 -1.44 5.22
N ASP A 52 10.13 -0.78 4.08
CA ASP A 52 9.12 0.12 3.53
C ASP A 52 7.83 -0.65 3.13
N ALA A 53 7.96 -1.85 2.56
CA ALA A 53 6.82 -2.69 2.19
C ALA A 53 6.07 -3.23 3.41
N ALA A 54 6.78 -3.71 4.43
CA ALA A 54 6.20 -4.17 5.69
C ALA A 54 5.49 -3.01 6.43
N TYR A 55 6.13 -1.84 6.49
CA TYR A 55 5.58 -0.64 7.09
C TYR A 55 4.26 -0.23 6.43
N LYS A 56 4.17 -0.25 5.09
CA LYS A 56 2.94 0.07 4.37
C LYS A 56 1.80 -0.90 4.70
N LYS A 57 2.07 -2.20 4.81
CA LYS A 57 1.07 -3.21 5.18
C LYS A 57 0.55 -2.99 6.59
N PHE A 58 1.45 -2.71 7.53
CA PHE A 58 1.08 -2.35 8.90
C PHE A 58 0.24 -1.07 8.95
N LEU A 59 0.64 -0.05 8.18
CA LEU A 59 -0.11 1.20 8.06
C LEU A 59 -1.53 0.98 7.53
N THR A 60 -1.71 0.15 6.49
CA THR A 60 -3.04 -0.20 5.98
C THR A 60 -3.92 -0.86 7.05
N ILE A 61 -3.35 -1.77 7.85
CA ILE A 61 -4.09 -2.43 8.95
C ILE A 61 -4.53 -1.38 9.97
N ILE A 62 -3.63 -0.49 10.41
CA ILE A 62 -3.96 0.58 11.36
C ILE A 62 -5.06 1.48 10.81
N VAL A 63 -4.90 1.99 9.58
CA VAL A 63 -5.90 2.87 8.95
C VAL A 63 -7.26 2.18 8.86
N THR A 64 -7.28 0.90 8.50
CA THR A 64 -8.53 0.12 8.42
C THR A 64 -9.16 -0.08 9.79
N LEU A 65 -8.37 -0.30 10.85
CA LEU A 65 -8.88 -0.37 12.23
C LEU A 65 -9.45 0.97 12.71
N VAL A 66 -8.83 2.09 12.35
CA VAL A 66 -9.36 3.44 12.65
C VAL A 66 -10.70 3.65 11.95
N ILE A 67 -10.84 3.22 10.69
CA ILE A 67 -12.12 3.26 9.97
C ILE A 67 -13.19 2.45 10.72
N VAL A 68 -12.86 1.24 11.18
CA VAL A 68 -13.81 0.42 11.97
C VAL A 68 -14.23 1.13 13.26
N ALA A 69 -13.28 1.74 13.99
CA ALA A 69 -13.59 2.47 15.22
C ALA A 69 -14.51 3.68 14.97
N LEU A 70 -14.30 4.40 13.86
CA LEU A 70 -15.14 5.52 13.44
C LEU A 70 -16.55 5.06 13.03
N GLU A 71 -16.67 3.93 12.34
CA GLU A 71 -17.98 3.33 11.99
C GLU A 71 -18.78 2.92 13.25
N ILE A 72 -18.11 2.30 14.23
CA ILE A 72 -18.75 1.95 15.51
C ILE A 72 -19.22 3.22 16.22
N THR A 73 -18.41 4.29 16.19
CA THR A 73 -18.75 5.57 16.80
C THR A 73 -19.96 6.21 16.10
N GLU A 74 -19.98 6.22 14.77
CA GLU A 74 -21.10 6.72 13.97
C GLU A 74 -22.40 5.97 14.31
N HIS A 75 -22.33 4.63 14.34
CA HIS A 75 -23.50 3.78 14.60
C HIS A 75 -24.06 4.00 16.01
N ARG A 76 -23.20 4.08 17.03
CA ARG A 76 -23.59 4.34 18.43
C ARG A 76 -24.23 5.71 18.61
N LYS A 77 -23.69 6.75 17.96
CA LYS A 77 -24.25 8.11 18.06
C LYS A 77 -25.60 8.22 17.36
N LEU A 78 -25.74 7.57 16.20
CA LEU A 78 -27.03 7.49 15.52
C LEU A 78 -28.08 6.78 16.37
N SER A 79 -27.75 5.63 16.98
CA SER A 79 -28.70 4.87 17.80
C SER A 79 -29.16 5.64 19.04
N PHE A 80 -28.22 6.35 19.69
CA PHE A 80 -28.53 7.19 20.84
C PHE A 80 -29.46 8.34 20.47
N PHE A 81 -29.23 8.97 19.32
CA PHE A 81 -30.08 10.04 18.81
C PHE A 81 -31.50 9.56 18.47
N THR A 82 -31.63 8.43 17.77
CA THR A 82 -32.97 7.90 17.42
C THR A 82 -33.78 7.49 18.65
N GLN A 83 -33.12 6.95 19.68
CA GLN A 83 -33.78 6.59 20.94
C GLN A 83 -34.21 7.80 21.78
N SER A 84 -33.43 8.88 21.77
CA SER A 84 -33.70 10.08 22.58
C SER A 84 -34.76 11.01 21.98
N PHE A 85 -35.02 10.94 20.67
CA PHE A 85 -35.95 11.85 19.99
C PHE A 85 -37.23 11.20 19.43
N GLY A 86 -37.42 9.89 19.58
CA GLY A 86 -38.70 9.22 19.24
C GLY A 86 -39.11 9.31 17.76
N LEU A 87 -38.16 9.53 16.85
CA LEU A 87 -38.43 9.53 15.41
C LEU A 87 -38.81 8.11 14.94
N SER A 88 -39.93 7.98 14.22
CA SER A 88 -40.34 6.72 13.60
C SER A 88 -39.27 6.26 12.61
N ILE A 89 -38.86 5.01 12.77
CA ILE A 89 -37.81 4.34 11.97
C ILE A 89 -38.24 4.19 10.49
N GLU A 90 -39.55 4.31 10.21
CA GLU A 90 -40.20 4.01 8.93
C GLU A 90 -39.92 5.07 7.85
N ASP A 91 -40.00 6.37 8.18
CA ASP A 91 -39.63 7.45 7.24
C ASP A 91 -38.12 7.48 6.98
N TYR A 92 -37.33 7.08 7.97
CA TYR A 92 -35.88 6.90 7.82
C TYR A 92 -35.53 5.64 7.01
N GLN A 93 -36.44 4.67 6.87
CA GLN A 93 -36.18 3.38 6.21
C GLN A 93 -36.35 3.41 4.69
N SER A 94 -37.29 4.21 4.18
CA SER A 94 -37.60 4.25 2.73
C SER A 94 -36.44 4.80 1.90
N VAL A 95 -35.83 5.91 2.34
CA VAL A 95 -34.65 6.52 1.72
C VAL A 95 -33.36 5.72 2.04
N LYS A 96 -33.34 5.01 3.17
CA LYS A 96 -32.21 4.15 3.61
C LYS A 96 -32.06 2.86 2.82
N SER A 97 -33.08 2.39 2.10
CA SER A 97 -33.05 1.12 1.37
C SER A 97 -31.88 1.02 0.36
N ASN A 98 -31.65 2.05 -0.45
CA ASN A 98 -30.53 2.11 -1.41
C ASN A 98 -29.17 2.37 -0.71
N LEU A 99 -29.16 3.16 0.36
CA LEU A 99 -27.95 3.46 1.14
C LEU A 99 -27.47 2.26 1.97
N PHE A 100 -28.39 1.36 2.33
CA PHE A 100 -28.08 0.14 3.08
C PHE A 100 -27.19 -0.79 2.25
N GLY A 101 -27.45 -0.91 0.95
CA GLY A 101 -26.59 -1.66 0.03
C GLY A 101 -25.16 -1.08 -0.05
N ILE A 102 -25.04 0.25 -0.10
CA ILE A 102 -23.74 0.94 -0.11
C ILE A 102 -22.96 0.66 1.19
N LYS A 103 -23.62 0.77 2.35
CA LYS A 103 -22.97 0.47 3.64
C LYS A 103 -22.56 -1.01 3.77
N ILE A 104 -23.41 -1.94 3.33
CA ILE A 104 -23.06 -3.38 3.32
C ILE A 104 -21.82 -3.62 2.45
N PHE A 105 -21.81 -3.05 1.24
CA PHE A 105 -20.66 -3.17 0.34
C PHE A 105 -19.38 -2.62 1.00
N PHE A 106 -19.45 -1.45 1.63
CA PHE A 106 -18.33 -0.86 2.36
C PHE A 106 -17.81 -1.77 3.48
N TYR A 107 -18.70 -2.39 4.26
CA TYR A 107 -18.31 -3.34 5.31
C TYR A 107 -17.67 -4.61 4.76
N ILE A 108 -18.17 -5.15 3.65
CA ILE A 108 -17.55 -6.29 2.97
C ILE A 108 -16.12 -5.95 2.54
N VAL A 109 -15.90 -4.76 1.97
CA VAL A 109 -14.56 -4.30 1.57
C VAL A 109 -13.62 -4.20 2.78
N ILE A 110 -14.09 -3.67 3.92
CA ILE A 110 -13.29 -3.61 5.16
C ILE A 110 -12.91 -5.02 5.63
N VAL A 111 -13.87 -5.94 5.75
CA VAL A 111 -13.64 -7.30 6.26
C VAL A 111 -12.64 -8.06 5.37
N ILE A 112 -12.84 -8.04 4.06
CA ILE A 112 -11.92 -8.70 3.11
C ILE A 112 -10.53 -8.06 3.19
N THR A 113 -10.45 -6.73 3.32
CA THR A 113 -9.17 -6.01 3.46
C THR A 113 -8.41 -6.45 4.72
N ILE A 114 -9.09 -6.58 5.86
CA ILE A 114 -8.49 -7.05 7.11
C ILE A 114 -8.01 -8.49 6.97
N ILE A 115 -8.86 -9.38 6.45
CA ILE A 115 -8.52 -10.81 6.30
C ILE A 115 -7.30 -10.98 5.39
N VAL A 116 -7.31 -10.38 4.20
CA VAL A 116 -6.23 -10.59 3.22
C VAL A 116 -4.93 -9.94 3.69
N ASN A 117 -4.97 -8.71 4.20
CA ASN A 117 -3.76 -8.08 4.76
C ASN A 117 -3.24 -8.84 5.99
N GLY A 118 -4.14 -9.36 6.83
CA GLY A 118 -3.78 -10.20 7.97
C GLY A 118 -3.06 -11.48 7.54
N ILE A 119 -3.61 -12.23 6.58
CA ILE A 119 -2.97 -13.44 6.04
C ILE A 119 -1.61 -13.12 5.42
N GLN A 120 -1.52 -12.02 4.65
CA GLN A 120 -0.25 -11.57 4.05
C GLN A 120 0.78 -11.19 5.12
N PHE A 121 0.36 -10.57 6.22
CA PHE A 121 1.22 -10.21 7.33
C PHE A 121 1.74 -11.45 8.08
N PHE A 122 0.88 -12.42 8.38
CA PHE A 122 1.30 -13.66 9.06
C PHE A 122 2.20 -14.53 8.19
N LYS A 123 1.92 -14.62 6.88
CA LYS A 123 2.74 -15.39 5.93
C LYS A 123 3.93 -14.61 5.39
N PHE A 124 4.22 -13.43 5.92
CA PHE A 124 5.28 -12.55 5.43
C PHE A 124 6.65 -13.24 5.43
N ASN A 125 6.95 -14.04 6.46
CA ASN A 125 8.20 -14.80 6.54
C ASN A 125 8.33 -15.89 5.46
N THR A 126 7.24 -16.57 5.11
CA THR A 126 7.23 -17.69 4.15
C THR A 126 7.19 -17.20 2.70
N LEU A 127 6.34 -16.21 2.42
CA LEU A 127 6.15 -15.62 1.09
C LEU A 127 7.40 -14.90 0.59
N TRP A 128 8.22 -14.39 1.51
CA TRP A 128 9.46 -13.71 1.18
C TRP A 128 10.57 -14.66 0.71
N ARG A 129 10.55 -15.93 1.15
CA ARG A 129 11.54 -16.93 0.73
C ARG A 129 11.33 -17.39 -0.72
N GLU A 130 10.08 -17.37 -1.19
CA GLU A 130 9.69 -17.77 -2.54
C GLU A 130 9.53 -16.57 -3.50
N GLY A 131 9.32 -15.37 -2.94
CA GLY A 131 9.27 -14.09 -3.67
C GLY A 131 7.87 -13.79 -4.22
N PRO A 132 7.08 -12.92 -3.57
CA PRO A 132 5.66 -12.81 -3.85
C PRO A 132 5.38 -11.67 -4.83
N PHE A 133 6.07 -11.66 -5.97
CA PHE A 133 6.12 -10.43 -6.77
C PHE A 133 4.86 -10.18 -7.59
N VAL A 134 4.35 -11.19 -8.30
CA VAL A 134 3.18 -10.98 -9.19
C VAL A 134 1.88 -10.98 -8.39
N ARG A 135 1.72 -11.91 -7.45
CA ARG A 135 0.49 -12.05 -6.67
C ARG A 135 0.20 -10.81 -5.81
N ASP A 136 1.22 -10.22 -5.19
CA ASP A 136 1.02 -9.05 -4.34
C ASP A 136 0.76 -7.77 -5.17
N ILE A 137 1.26 -7.70 -6.41
CA ILE A 137 0.86 -6.67 -7.38
C ILE A 137 -0.62 -6.82 -7.75
N VAL A 138 -1.07 -8.04 -8.08
CA VAL A 138 -2.48 -8.32 -8.43
C VAL A 138 -3.40 -7.97 -7.26
N PHE A 139 -3.05 -8.38 -6.03
CA PHE A 139 -3.82 -7.99 -4.86
C PHE A 139 -3.79 -6.46 -4.63
N GLY A 140 -2.64 -5.81 -4.81
CA GLY A 140 -2.52 -4.36 -4.69
C GLY A 140 -3.46 -3.60 -5.64
N ILE A 141 -3.51 -4.01 -6.91
CA ILE A 141 -4.42 -3.43 -7.92
C ILE A 141 -5.88 -3.74 -7.57
N GLY A 142 -6.19 -4.99 -7.26
CA GLY A 142 -7.56 -5.41 -6.91
C GLY A 142 -8.12 -4.66 -5.70
N PHE A 143 -7.32 -4.51 -4.64
CA PHE A 143 -7.73 -3.71 -3.48
C PHE A 143 -7.80 -2.22 -3.79
N SER A 144 -6.90 -1.67 -4.60
CA SER A 144 -7.00 -0.28 -5.03
C SER A 144 -8.33 -0.02 -5.73
N LEU A 145 -8.74 -0.89 -6.65
CA LEU A 145 -10.02 -0.79 -7.35
C LEU A 145 -11.20 -0.94 -6.38
N LEU A 146 -11.18 -1.94 -5.49
CA LEU A 146 -12.24 -2.11 -4.47
C LEU A 146 -12.40 -0.87 -3.60
N TRP A 147 -11.29 -0.30 -3.12
CA TRP A 147 -11.31 0.92 -2.32
C TRP A 147 -11.71 2.17 -3.12
N ILE A 148 -11.42 2.24 -4.42
CA ILE A 148 -11.95 3.28 -5.32
C ILE A 148 -13.47 3.17 -5.42
N VAL A 149 -14.01 1.98 -5.70
CA VAL A 149 -15.47 1.79 -5.79
C VAL A 149 -16.13 2.11 -4.44
N ALA A 150 -15.54 1.66 -3.34
CA ALA A 150 -16.00 1.97 -1.98
C ALA A 150 -15.97 3.48 -1.66
N GLY A 151 -14.88 4.17 -2.04
CA GLY A 151 -14.74 5.61 -1.86
C GLY A 151 -15.74 6.42 -2.70
N LEU A 152 -15.93 6.03 -3.96
CA LEU A 152 -16.91 6.68 -4.86
C LEU A 152 -18.35 6.46 -4.39
N THR A 153 -18.69 5.26 -3.93
CA THR A 153 -20.03 4.97 -3.40
C THR A 153 -20.32 5.73 -2.11
N ASN A 154 -19.33 5.93 -1.23
CA ASN A 154 -19.47 6.80 -0.06
C ASN A 154 -19.64 8.29 -0.43
N ILE A 155 -18.93 8.78 -1.45
CA ILE A 155 -19.15 10.15 -1.94
C ILE A 155 -20.55 10.27 -2.57
N TYR A 156 -20.97 9.29 -3.37
CA TYR A 156 -22.29 9.27 -3.97
C TYR A 156 -23.40 9.36 -2.91
N ALA A 157 -23.29 8.57 -1.84
CA ALA A 157 -24.23 8.60 -0.71
C ALA A 157 -24.32 9.99 -0.04
N TYR A 158 -23.20 10.72 0.04
CA TYR A 158 -23.18 12.08 0.57
C TYR A 158 -23.95 13.07 -0.30
N TYR A 159 -23.79 13.01 -1.62
CA TYR A 159 -24.45 13.95 -2.54
C TYR A 159 -25.94 13.65 -2.77
N PHE A 160 -26.32 12.37 -2.84
CA PHE A 160 -27.70 11.97 -3.15
C PHE A 160 -28.59 11.80 -1.92
N ALA A 161 -27.99 11.64 -0.73
CA ALA A 161 -28.72 11.56 0.53
C ALA A 161 -28.00 12.32 1.67
N PRO A 162 -27.82 13.64 1.51
CA PRO A 162 -27.14 14.46 2.51
C PRO A 162 -27.88 14.48 3.85
N GLU A 163 -29.21 14.44 3.82
CA GLU A 163 -30.07 14.41 5.01
C GLU A 163 -29.84 13.17 5.88
N ILE A 164 -29.36 12.07 5.30
CA ILE A 164 -29.12 10.81 6.02
C ILE A 164 -27.68 10.72 6.49
N THR A 165 -26.74 11.14 5.65
CA THR A 165 -25.30 11.07 5.92
C THR A 165 -24.85 12.18 6.88
N CYS A 166 -25.30 13.41 6.66
CA CYS A 166 -25.02 14.60 7.46
C CYS A 166 -26.29 15.43 7.73
N PRO A 167 -27.23 14.92 8.55
CA PRO A 167 -28.45 15.66 8.87
C PRO A 167 -28.13 16.99 9.56
N GLY A 168 -28.87 18.05 9.21
CA GLY A 168 -28.73 19.39 9.79
C GLY A 168 -27.74 20.31 9.10
N TYR A 169 -26.90 19.82 8.19
CA TYR A 169 -25.97 20.66 7.40
C TYR A 169 -26.54 21.10 6.04
N PHE A 170 -27.64 20.49 5.60
CA PHE A 170 -28.30 20.81 4.35
C PHE A 170 -29.76 21.18 4.61
N THR A 171 -30.17 22.33 4.05
CA THR A 171 -31.53 22.84 4.03
C THR A 171 -32.26 22.25 2.82
N SER A 172 -32.87 21.10 2.98
CA SER A 172 -33.87 20.60 2.04
C SER A 172 -35.16 20.31 2.79
N ASP A 173 -36.28 20.44 2.07
CA ASP A 173 -37.65 20.67 2.56
C ASP A 173 -38.23 19.60 3.53
N PHE A 174 -37.45 18.55 3.85
CA PHE A 174 -37.73 17.60 4.92
C PHE A 174 -37.10 18.07 6.24
N GLN A 175 -37.79 18.97 6.97
CA GLN A 175 -37.33 19.37 8.31
C GLN A 175 -38.39 19.20 9.41
N PRO A 176 -38.10 18.33 10.40
CA PRO A 176 -38.44 18.59 11.80
C PRO A 176 -37.39 19.48 12.50
N PHE A 177 -36.23 19.75 11.87
CA PHE A 177 -35.06 20.35 12.53
C PHE A 177 -34.71 21.79 12.09
N ALA A 178 -35.50 22.40 11.20
CA ALA A 178 -35.36 23.82 10.78
C ALA A 178 -35.43 24.81 11.93
N LEU A 179 -36.11 24.40 13.00
CA LEU A 179 -36.59 25.29 14.04
C LEU A 179 -35.63 25.42 15.24
N ARG A 180 -34.54 24.64 15.29
CA ARG A 180 -33.51 24.78 16.33
C ARG A 180 -32.29 25.49 15.77
N SER A 181 -31.91 26.59 16.43
CA SER A 181 -30.73 27.40 16.12
C SER A 181 -29.40 26.66 16.22
N GLU A 182 -29.38 25.44 16.77
CA GLU A 182 -28.17 24.64 16.97
C GLU A 182 -28.40 23.17 16.58
N ILE A 183 -27.56 22.65 15.69
CA ILE A 183 -27.50 21.24 15.32
C ILE A 183 -26.96 20.44 16.52
N PRO A 184 -27.65 19.40 17.01
CA PRO A 184 -27.19 18.58 18.14
C PRO A 184 -25.77 18.03 17.90
N TRP A 185 -24.93 18.05 18.94
CA TRP A 185 -23.53 17.63 18.84
C TRP A 185 -23.37 16.18 18.35
N GLU A 186 -24.36 15.31 18.61
CA GLU A 186 -24.39 13.93 18.15
C GLU A 186 -24.46 13.84 16.62
N LEU A 187 -25.24 14.71 15.98
CA LEU A 187 -25.34 14.77 14.51
C LEU A 187 -24.07 15.33 13.89
N GLN A 188 -23.47 16.34 14.53
CA GLN A 188 -22.20 16.90 14.09
C GLN A 188 -21.09 15.85 14.14
N LEU A 189 -21.02 15.05 15.21
CA LEU A 189 -20.07 13.95 15.32
C LEU A 189 -20.32 12.86 14.28
N LYS A 190 -21.58 12.51 14.00
CA LYS A 190 -21.92 11.56 12.94
C LYS A 190 -21.34 12.03 11.59
N CYS A 191 -21.61 13.28 11.22
CA CYS A 191 -21.13 13.85 9.96
C CYS A 191 -19.61 13.94 9.90
N LYS A 192 -18.95 14.41 10.96
CA LYS A 192 -17.48 14.45 11.05
C LYS A 192 -16.86 13.07 10.96
N SER A 193 -17.47 12.06 11.59
CA SER A 193 -17.03 10.66 11.50
C SER A 193 -17.13 10.15 10.07
N TYR A 194 -18.27 10.38 9.40
CA TYR A 194 -18.52 9.98 8.02
C TYR A 194 -17.51 10.59 7.03
N LEU A 195 -17.24 11.90 7.14
CA LEU A 195 -16.23 12.58 6.32
C LEU A 195 -14.82 12.04 6.59
N SER A 196 -14.51 11.76 7.85
CA SER A 196 -13.22 11.16 8.24
C SER A 196 -13.06 9.75 7.68
N ILE A 197 -14.09 8.92 7.74
CA ILE A 197 -14.13 7.57 7.13
C ILE A 197 -13.88 7.67 5.63
N THR A 198 -14.55 8.60 4.96
CA THR A 198 -14.37 8.83 3.52
C THR A 198 -12.93 9.22 3.21
N ALA A 199 -12.36 10.19 3.93
CA ALA A 199 -10.97 10.61 3.74
C ALA A 199 -9.97 9.45 3.97
N LEU A 200 -10.18 8.64 5.00
CA LEU A 200 -9.32 7.48 5.29
C LEU A 200 -9.46 6.37 4.24
N ALA A 201 -10.65 6.18 3.66
CA ALA A 201 -10.84 5.27 2.54
C ALA A 201 -10.01 5.69 1.32
N TRP A 202 -9.98 6.99 1.01
CA TRP A 202 -9.11 7.54 -0.05
C TRP A 202 -7.62 7.41 0.27
N LEU A 203 -7.23 7.59 1.54
CA LEU A 203 -5.86 7.35 2.00
C LEU A 203 -5.45 5.88 1.77
N ASN A 204 -6.36 4.92 2.03
CA ASN A 204 -6.11 3.51 1.76
C ASN A 204 -5.82 3.24 0.27
N ILE A 205 -6.55 3.88 -0.66
CA ILE A 205 -6.27 3.78 -2.11
C ILE A 205 -4.82 4.19 -2.40
N VAL A 206 -4.38 5.33 -1.86
CA VAL A 206 -3.02 5.83 -2.06
C VAL A 206 -1.98 4.84 -1.51
N ILE A 207 -2.21 4.27 -0.33
CA ILE A 207 -1.30 3.26 0.24
C ILE A 207 -1.21 2.03 -0.67
N PHE A 208 -2.33 1.53 -1.20
CA PHE A 208 -2.32 0.37 -2.08
C PHE A 208 -1.63 0.65 -3.43
N LEU A 209 -1.84 1.83 -4.02
CA LEU A 209 -1.14 2.24 -5.24
C LEU A 209 0.37 2.35 -5.02
N LEU A 210 0.79 3.03 -3.96
CA LEU A 210 2.21 3.16 -3.61
C LEU A 210 2.85 1.81 -3.27
N SER A 211 2.10 0.88 -2.71
CA SER A 211 2.57 -0.49 -2.47
C SER A 211 2.76 -1.23 -3.78
N THR A 212 1.79 -1.14 -4.69
CA THR A 212 1.81 -1.78 -6.01
C THR A 212 3.01 -1.30 -6.84
N ILE A 213 3.29 0.01 -6.85
CA ILE A 213 4.45 0.59 -7.56
C ILE A 213 5.76 0.02 -7.01
N LEU A 214 5.90 -0.12 -5.69
CA LEU A 214 7.10 -0.71 -5.09
C LEU A 214 7.26 -2.19 -5.48
N TYR A 215 6.19 -2.98 -5.41
CA TYR A 215 6.24 -4.39 -5.80
C TYR A 215 6.55 -4.56 -7.29
N TRP A 216 5.99 -3.70 -8.14
CA TRP A 216 6.30 -3.66 -9.56
C TRP A 216 7.79 -3.39 -9.81
N LYS A 217 8.36 -2.37 -9.14
CA LYS A 217 9.78 -2.05 -9.25
C LYS A 217 10.67 -3.24 -8.84
N LEU A 218 10.37 -3.87 -7.71
CA LEU A 218 11.11 -5.06 -7.23
C LEU A 218 11.05 -6.23 -8.22
N TRP A 219 9.89 -6.43 -8.84
CA TRP A 219 9.70 -7.48 -9.84
C TRP A 219 10.54 -7.23 -11.09
N VAL A 220 10.55 -5.99 -11.60
CA VAL A 220 11.38 -5.58 -12.74
C VAL A 220 12.87 -5.76 -12.43
N ASP A 221 13.31 -5.31 -11.25
CA ASP A 221 14.72 -5.44 -10.84
C ASP A 221 15.14 -6.93 -10.75
N LYS A 222 14.29 -7.79 -10.19
CA LYS A 222 14.55 -9.24 -10.13
C LYS A 222 14.66 -9.85 -11.53
N ARG A 223 13.75 -9.50 -12.44
CA ARG A 223 13.75 -10.00 -13.82
C ARG A 223 15.02 -9.59 -14.58
N ASN A 224 15.43 -8.33 -14.44
CA ASN A 224 16.62 -7.82 -15.12
C ASN A 224 17.90 -8.52 -14.63
N ASN A 225 18.01 -8.80 -13.33
CA ASN A 225 19.15 -9.53 -12.76
C ASN A 225 19.22 -11.00 -13.24
N LEU A 226 18.08 -11.67 -13.38
CA LEU A 226 18.02 -13.04 -13.91
C LEU A 226 18.44 -13.12 -15.38
N ASN A 227 18.08 -12.11 -16.18
CA ASN A 227 18.49 -12.05 -17.59
C ASN A 227 19.99 -11.81 -17.75
N GLN A 228 20.63 -11.08 -16.82
CA GLN A 228 22.09 -10.88 -16.82
C GLN A 228 22.90 -12.10 -16.38
N SER A 229 22.31 -13.04 -15.64
CA SER A 229 23.02 -14.28 -15.24
C SER A 229 22.95 -15.38 -16.30
N ASN A 230 22.09 -15.24 -17.31
CA ASN A 230 21.88 -16.22 -18.39
C ASN A 230 22.58 -15.83 -19.71
N ILE A 231 23.37 -14.75 -19.70
CA ILE A 231 24.23 -14.27 -20.81
C ILE A 231 25.68 -14.33 -20.31
#